data_AF-A0A946QXD6-F1
#
_entry.id   AF-A0A946QXD6-F1
#
_cell.length_a   1.000
_cell.length_b   1.000
_cell.length_c   1.000
_cell.angle_alpha   90.00
_cell.angle_beta   90.00
_cell.angle_gamma   90.00
#
_symmetry.space_group_name_H-M   'P 1'
#
loop_
_entity.id
_entity.type
_entity.pdbx_description
1 polymer ?
#
loop_
_entity_poly.entity_id
_entity_poly.type
_entity_poly.pdbx_seq_one_letter_code
_entity_poly.pdbx_strand_id
1 'polypeptide(L)'
;SPSFNWTLNLRKQVREEWILSGVINADDYPSDTKLMSAQYDADKLGLEADLRLQNFQTDISREAGVFHNLITLPTFHGTAKVMNDLSEGYFGDQKMLAYVKNIQREEIRTNVSAVKHQHEVGSNLGDNFKEMTGGEKALKAGGQHNTMNQFENAA
;
A
#
# COMPACT_ATOMS: atom_id res chain seq x y z
N SER A 1 -7.39 -19.68 8.54
CA SER A 1 -7.16 -18.22 8.64
C SER A 1 -8.09 -17.54 7.65
N PRO A 2 -8.93 -16.57 8.06
CA PRO A 2 -9.79 -15.81 7.15
C PRO A 2 -9.01 -14.93 6.15
N SER A 3 -7.68 -14.82 6.33
CA SER A 3 -6.90 -13.65 5.91
C SER A 3 -6.56 -13.54 4.43
N PHE A 4 -6.71 -14.57 3.60
CA PHE A 4 -6.14 -14.54 2.25
C PHE A 4 -7.14 -14.21 1.13
N ASN A 5 -8.45 -14.30 1.38
CA ASN A 5 -9.42 -14.12 0.29
C ASN A 5 -10.69 -13.40 0.72
N TRP A 6 -10.51 -12.19 1.25
CA TRP A 6 -11.60 -11.30 1.68
C TRP A 6 -12.63 -11.07 0.58
N THR A 7 -12.19 -10.74 -0.64
CA THR A 7 -13.08 -10.54 -1.78
C THR A 7 -13.94 -11.77 -2.07
N LEU A 8 -13.35 -12.97 -2.16
CA LEU A 8 -14.13 -14.20 -2.40
C LEU A 8 -15.09 -14.50 -1.25
N ASN A 9 -14.63 -14.36 0.00
CA ASN A 9 -15.43 -14.68 1.17
C ASN A 9 -16.64 -13.74 1.29
N LEU A 10 -16.43 -12.43 1.11
CA LEU A 10 -17.52 -11.45 1.20
C LEU A 10 -18.47 -11.58 0.01
N ARG A 11 -17.97 -11.77 -1.22
CA ARG A 11 -18.84 -12.02 -2.38
C ARG A 11 -19.67 -13.30 -2.22
N LYS A 12 -19.12 -14.36 -1.60
CA LYS A 12 -19.89 -15.56 -1.26
C LYS A 12 -21.00 -15.27 -0.25
N GLN A 13 -20.70 -14.53 0.83
CA GLN A 13 -21.69 -14.16 1.84
C GLN A 13 -22.82 -13.31 1.24
N VAL A 14 -22.48 -12.29 0.45
CA VAL A 14 -23.48 -11.46 -0.25
C VAL A 14 -24.33 -12.30 -1.20
N ARG A 15 -23.71 -13.17 -2.00
CA ARG A 15 -24.41 -14.06 -2.93
C ARG A 15 -25.38 -14.98 -2.18
N GLU A 16 -24.95 -15.60 -1.08
CA GLU A 16 -25.79 -16.47 -0.25
C GLU A 16 -26.98 -15.69 0.34
N GLU A 17 -26.76 -14.49 0.85
CA GLU A 17 -27.82 -13.62 1.37
C GLU A 17 -28.81 -13.18 0.28
N TRP A 18 -28.32 -12.84 -0.91
CA TRP A 18 -29.16 -12.45 -2.04
C TRP A 18 -29.99 -13.60 -2.60
N ILE A 19 -29.46 -14.82 -2.59
CA ILE A 19 -30.24 -16.03 -2.92
C ILE A 19 -31.34 -16.24 -1.88
N LEU A 20 -31.02 -16.17 -0.59
CA LEU A 20 -31.98 -16.37 0.50
C LEU A 20 -33.09 -15.32 0.51
N SER A 21 -32.76 -14.07 0.16
CA SER A 21 -33.72 -12.97 0.05
C SER A 21 -34.45 -12.91 -1.29
N GLY A 22 -34.11 -13.78 -2.25
CA GLY A 22 -34.73 -13.82 -3.58
C GLY A 22 -34.35 -12.67 -4.50
N VAL A 23 -33.29 -11.92 -4.18
CA VAL A 23 -32.75 -10.84 -5.02
C VAL A 23 -32.12 -11.40 -6.29
N ILE A 24 -31.53 -12.60 -6.20
CA ILE A 24 -30.91 -13.31 -7.32
C ILE A 24 -31.28 -14.80 -7.29
N ASN A 25 -31.14 -15.48 -8.42
CA ASN A 25 -31.13 -16.94 -8.51
C ASN A 25 -29.72 -17.49 -8.24
N ALA A 26 -29.63 -18.79 -7.93
CA ALA A 26 -28.35 -19.44 -7.69
C ALA A 26 -27.41 -19.42 -8.91
N ASP A 27 -27.97 -19.41 -10.13
CA ASP A 27 -27.19 -19.46 -11.36
C ASP A 27 -26.73 -18.08 -11.87
N ASP A 28 -27.20 -16.98 -11.24
CA ASP A 28 -26.88 -15.62 -11.67
C ASP A 28 -25.39 -15.28 -11.43
N TYR A 29 -24.78 -15.92 -10.42
CA TYR A 29 -23.36 -15.78 -10.12
C TYR A 29 -22.73 -17.15 -9.82
N PRO A 30 -21.44 -17.35 -10.19
CA PRO A 30 -20.73 -18.60 -9.89
C PRO A 30 -20.62 -18.82 -8.37
N SER A 31 -20.53 -20.08 -7.97
CA SER A 31 -20.34 -20.48 -6.55
C SER A 31 -18.86 -20.70 -6.18
N ASP A 32 -17.97 -20.67 -7.17
CA ASP A 32 -16.56 -21.03 -7.05
C ASP A 32 -15.64 -19.79 -7.01
N THR A 33 -14.35 -20.01 -7.25
CA THR A 33 -13.32 -18.97 -7.25
C THR A 33 -13.49 -17.93 -8.35
N LYS A 34 -14.34 -18.17 -9.37
CA LYS A 34 -14.61 -17.18 -10.43
C LYS A 34 -15.26 -15.91 -9.89
N LEU A 35 -15.84 -15.94 -8.68
CA LEU A 35 -16.30 -14.73 -7.99
C LEU A 35 -15.18 -13.71 -7.74
N MET A 36 -13.91 -14.11 -7.80
CA MET A 36 -12.76 -13.18 -7.74
C MET A 36 -12.50 -12.43 -9.06
N SER A 37 -13.20 -12.77 -10.14
CA SER A 37 -12.98 -12.15 -11.45
C SER A 37 -13.24 -10.64 -11.39
N ALA A 38 -12.37 -9.88 -12.07
CA ALA A 38 -12.48 -8.43 -12.19
C ALA A 38 -13.79 -7.97 -12.86
N GLN A 39 -14.44 -8.85 -13.62
CA GLN A 39 -15.75 -8.55 -14.22
C GLN A 39 -16.82 -8.23 -13.17
N TYR A 40 -16.63 -8.65 -11.92
CA TYR A 40 -17.57 -8.36 -10.83
C TYR A 40 -17.18 -7.14 -10.00
N ASP A 41 -16.04 -6.49 -10.26
CA ASP A 41 -15.54 -5.38 -9.41
C ASP A 41 -16.47 -4.17 -9.46
N ALA A 42 -17.00 -3.84 -10.64
CA ALA A 42 -17.98 -2.77 -10.82
C ALA A 42 -19.44 -3.30 -10.87
N ASP A 43 -19.63 -4.61 -10.73
CA ASP A 43 -20.96 -5.21 -10.67
C ASP A 43 -21.59 -5.00 -9.28
N LYS A 44 -22.93 -5.10 -9.20
CA LYS A 44 -23.67 -4.98 -7.93
C LYS A 44 -23.09 -5.85 -6.82
N LEU A 45 -22.72 -7.10 -7.13
CA LEU A 45 -22.17 -8.03 -6.14
C LEU A 45 -20.83 -7.54 -5.59
N GLY A 46 -19.96 -7.00 -6.45
CA GLY A 46 -18.66 -6.46 -6.04
C GLY A 46 -18.82 -5.19 -5.20
N LEU A 47 -19.67 -4.26 -5.65
CA LEU A 47 -19.90 -2.99 -4.95
C LEU A 47 -20.47 -3.23 -3.53
N GLU A 48 -21.41 -4.17 -3.37
CA GLU A 48 -21.93 -4.54 -2.05
C GLU A 48 -20.86 -5.19 -1.16
N ALA A 49 -20.05 -6.10 -1.72
CA ALA A 49 -18.96 -6.73 -1.00
C ALA A 49 -17.90 -5.70 -0.54
N ASP A 50 -17.57 -4.72 -1.40
CA ASP A 50 -16.61 -3.66 -1.10
C ASP A 50 -17.14 -2.71 -0.03
N LEU A 51 -18.44 -2.38 -0.05
CA LEU A 51 -19.08 -1.59 1.02
C LEU A 51 -18.97 -2.30 2.37
N ARG A 52 -19.21 -3.61 2.42
CA ARG A 52 -19.04 -4.41 3.64
C ARG A 52 -17.59 -4.47 4.09
N LEU A 53 -16.64 -4.63 3.16
CA LEU A 53 -15.21 -4.61 3.47
C LEU A 53 -14.76 -3.26 4.04
N GLN A 54 -15.27 -2.15 3.49
CA GLN A 54 -14.99 -0.80 3.97
C GLN A 54 -15.48 -0.61 5.42
N ASN A 55 -16.65 -1.15 5.76
CA ASN A 55 -17.22 -1.04 7.10
C ASN A 55 -16.67 -2.07 8.09
N PHE A 56 -16.05 -3.16 7.59
CA PHE A 56 -15.72 -4.35 8.36
C PHE A 56 -15.07 -4.05 9.71
N GLN A 57 -13.97 -3.29 9.73
CA GLN A 57 -13.24 -2.98 10.96
C GLN A 57 -14.10 -2.19 11.96
N THR A 58 -14.86 -1.22 11.48
CA THR A 58 -15.77 -0.40 12.30
C THR A 58 -16.88 -1.25 12.89
N ASP A 59 -17.49 -2.11 12.09
CA ASP A 59 -18.61 -2.95 12.50
C ASP A 59 -18.17 -4.02 13.49
N ILE A 60 -17.04 -4.70 13.29
CA ILE A 60 -16.58 -5.71 14.26
C ILE A 60 -16.14 -5.07 15.58
N SER A 61 -15.65 -3.83 15.55
CA SER A 61 -15.38 -3.07 16.77
C SER A 61 -16.67 -2.74 17.51
N ARG A 62 -17.71 -2.28 16.81
CA ARG A 62 -19.00 -1.89 17.39
C ARG A 62 -19.81 -3.09 17.88
N GLU A 63 -19.95 -4.13 17.07
CA GLU A 63 -20.86 -5.26 17.31
C GLU A 63 -20.21 -6.39 18.12
N ALA A 64 -18.90 -6.62 17.94
CA ALA A 64 -18.19 -7.74 18.55
C ALA A 64 -17.10 -7.32 19.54
N GLY A 65 -16.92 -6.01 19.78
CA GLY A 65 -15.94 -5.49 20.74
C GLY A 65 -14.49 -5.71 20.32
N VAL A 66 -14.22 -5.94 19.03
CA VAL A 66 -12.84 -6.12 18.52
C VAL A 66 -12.11 -4.77 18.55
N PHE A 67 -11.18 -4.59 19.48
CA PHE A 67 -10.45 -3.32 19.64
C PHE A 67 -9.05 -3.34 19.00
N HIS A 68 -8.57 -4.49 18.53
CA HIS A 68 -7.26 -4.64 17.90
C HIS A 68 -7.39 -5.33 16.55
N ASN A 69 -7.06 -4.58 15.49
CA ASN A 69 -7.06 -5.06 14.10
C ASN A 69 -5.62 -5.08 13.57
N LEU A 70 -5.26 -6.15 12.88
CA LEU A 70 -3.95 -6.24 12.23
C LEU A 70 -4.08 -6.95 10.88
N ILE A 71 -3.22 -6.54 9.95
CA ILE A 71 -2.92 -7.32 8.75
C ILE A 71 -1.59 -8.00 9.04
N THR A 72 -1.51 -9.32 8.89
CA THR A 72 -0.32 -10.09 9.28
C THR A 72 0.87 -9.84 8.36
N LEU A 73 0.62 -9.77 7.04
CA LEU A 73 1.65 -9.70 6.01
C LEU A 73 1.53 -8.50 5.04
N PRO A 74 1.17 -7.27 5.49
CA PRO A 74 0.97 -6.14 4.60
C PRO A 74 2.29 -5.72 3.94
N THR A 75 3.38 -5.72 4.70
CA THR A 75 4.70 -5.35 4.20
C THR A 75 5.22 -6.37 3.17
N PHE A 76 4.95 -7.67 3.37
CA PHE A 76 5.36 -8.71 2.42
C PHE A 76 4.66 -8.52 1.07
N HIS A 77 3.32 -8.44 1.08
CA HIS A 77 2.55 -8.25 -0.15
C HIS A 77 2.82 -6.91 -0.82
N GLY A 78 2.91 -5.83 -0.05
CA GLY A 78 3.22 -4.49 -0.55
C GLY A 78 4.59 -4.43 -1.23
N THR A 79 5.64 -4.93 -0.56
CA THR A 79 7.00 -4.95 -1.12
C THR A 79 7.07 -5.82 -2.37
N ALA A 80 6.47 -7.01 -2.35
CA ALA A 80 6.45 -7.90 -3.50
C ALA A 80 5.75 -7.28 -4.71
N LYS A 81 4.59 -6.64 -4.51
CA LYS A 81 3.85 -5.97 -5.59
C LYS A 81 4.62 -4.79 -6.17
N VAL A 82 5.15 -3.90 -5.30
CA VAL A 82 5.94 -2.74 -5.73
C VAL A 82 7.15 -3.17 -6.55
N MET A 83 7.88 -4.19 -6.10
CA MET A 83 9.06 -4.68 -6.81
C MET A 83 8.69 -5.37 -8.13
N ASN A 84 7.57 -6.10 -8.19
CA ASN A 84 7.08 -6.69 -9.44
C ASN A 84 6.80 -5.61 -10.49
N ASP A 85 5.97 -4.61 -10.14
CA ASP A 85 5.56 -3.55 -11.06
C ASP A 85 6.75 -2.69 -11.50
N LEU A 86 7.63 -2.36 -10.55
CA LEU A 86 8.84 -1.60 -10.84
C LEU A 86 9.76 -2.39 -11.77
N SER A 87 9.95 -3.69 -11.54
CA SER A 87 10.81 -4.53 -12.39
C SER A 87 10.24 -4.62 -13.80
N GLU A 88 8.94 -4.84 -13.95
CA GLU A 88 8.27 -4.88 -15.25
C GLU A 88 8.47 -3.56 -16.03
N GLY A 89 8.20 -2.42 -15.40
CA GLY A 89 8.38 -1.11 -16.05
C GLY A 89 9.84 -0.76 -16.33
N TYR A 90 10.74 -1.03 -15.37
CA TYR A 90 12.15 -0.65 -15.44
C TYR A 90 12.93 -1.49 -16.46
N PHE A 91 12.63 -2.78 -16.58
CA PHE A 91 13.22 -3.63 -17.61
C PHE A 91 12.43 -3.62 -18.92
N GLY A 92 11.16 -3.22 -18.90
CA GLY A 92 10.32 -2.95 -20.07
C GLY A 92 10.62 -1.62 -20.76
N ASP A 93 9.61 -1.03 -21.40
CA ASP A 93 9.78 0.16 -22.25
C ASP A 93 9.95 1.46 -21.46
N GLN A 94 9.47 1.51 -20.22
CA GLN A 94 9.52 2.73 -19.40
C GLN A 94 10.93 3.02 -18.87
N LYS A 95 11.76 2.00 -18.64
CA LYS A 95 13.12 2.18 -18.10
C LYS A 95 13.10 3.02 -16.82
N MET A 96 14.00 4.01 -16.71
CA MET A 96 14.06 4.94 -15.59
C MET A 96 12.75 5.67 -15.31
N LEU A 97 11.88 5.86 -16.32
CA LEU A 97 10.59 6.52 -16.13
C LEU A 97 9.70 5.75 -15.14
N ALA A 98 9.80 4.41 -15.08
CA ALA A 98 9.03 3.60 -14.14
C ALA A 98 9.33 4.00 -12.69
N TYR A 99 10.62 4.15 -12.36
CA TYR A 99 11.06 4.58 -11.03
C TYR A 99 10.67 6.04 -10.75
N VAL A 100 11.02 6.96 -11.66
CA VAL A 100 10.79 8.39 -11.44
C VAL A 100 9.30 8.72 -11.34
N LYS A 101 8.48 8.13 -12.22
CA LYS A 101 7.04 8.40 -12.28
C LYS A 101 6.29 7.84 -11.08
N ASN A 102 6.52 6.56 -10.76
CA ASN A 102 5.64 5.83 -9.85
C ASN A 102 6.18 5.80 -8.40
N ILE A 103 7.47 6.08 -8.19
CA ILE A 103 8.08 6.15 -6.85
C ILE A 103 8.44 7.60 -6.54
N GLN A 104 9.50 8.13 -7.15
CA GLN A 104 10.10 9.40 -6.72
C GLN A 104 9.12 10.59 -6.77
N ARG A 105 8.38 10.76 -7.87
CA ARG A 105 7.41 11.87 -7.98
C ARG A 105 6.23 11.71 -7.03
N GLU A 106 5.77 10.49 -6.78
CA GLU A 106 4.68 10.24 -5.85
C GLU A 106 5.12 10.48 -4.40
N GLU A 107 6.31 10.03 -4.03
CA GLU A 107 6.90 10.31 -2.71
C GLU A 107 7.04 11.82 -2.45
N ILE A 108 7.46 12.59 -3.46
CA ILE A 108 7.54 14.06 -3.38
C ILE A 108 6.14 14.67 -3.17
N ARG A 109 5.15 14.31 -3.99
CA ARG A 109 3.79 14.88 -3.94
C ARG A 109 3.03 14.55 -2.67
N THR A 110 3.35 13.41 -2.06
CA THR A 110 2.69 12.92 -0.84
C THR A 110 3.52 13.18 0.42
N ASN A 111 4.63 13.92 0.31
CA ASN A 111 5.53 14.26 1.41
C ASN A 111 6.08 13.05 2.19
N VAL A 112 6.45 11.98 1.48
CA VAL A 112 7.12 10.81 2.09
C VAL A 112 8.57 11.19 2.43
N SER A 113 8.95 11.05 3.70
CA SER A 113 10.28 11.46 4.19
C SER A 113 11.44 10.70 3.52
N ALA A 114 11.18 9.49 3.03
CA ALA A 114 12.15 8.61 2.38
C ALA A 114 12.79 9.20 1.12
N VAL A 115 12.18 10.21 0.47
CA VAL A 115 12.84 10.97 -0.63
C VAL A 115 14.21 11.48 -0.17
N LYS A 116 14.28 11.98 1.07
CA LYS A 116 15.51 12.39 1.75
C LYS A 116 16.12 11.19 2.50
N HIS A 117 16.37 10.09 1.79
CA HIS A 117 16.80 8.81 2.40
C HIS A 117 18.05 8.93 3.28
N GLN A 118 19.00 9.83 2.99
CA GLN A 118 20.17 10.07 3.85
C GLN A 118 19.76 10.64 5.22
N HIS A 119 18.80 11.57 5.26
CA HIS A 119 18.22 12.07 6.50
C HIS A 119 17.51 10.95 7.27
N GLU A 120 16.68 10.16 6.56
CA GLU A 120 15.90 9.08 7.16
C GLU A 120 16.77 7.98 7.80
N VAL A 121 17.94 7.67 7.21
CA VAL A 121 18.91 6.72 7.78
C VAL A 121 19.87 7.35 8.80
N GLY A 122 19.62 8.61 9.20
CA GLY A 122 20.32 9.26 10.31
C GLY A 122 21.67 9.89 9.94
N SER A 123 21.93 10.22 8.67
CA SER A 123 23.20 10.88 8.28
C SER A 123 23.45 12.18 9.05
N ASN A 124 22.41 12.98 9.30
CA ASN A 124 22.52 14.23 10.08
C ASN A 124 22.89 13.97 11.55
N LEU A 125 22.35 12.90 12.15
CA LEU A 125 22.73 12.49 13.51
C LEU A 125 24.21 12.10 13.55
N GLY A 126 24.68 11.38 12.53
CA GLY A 126 26.09 11.06 12.36
C GLY A 126 26.97 12.30 12.23
N ASP A 127 26.54 13.30 11.47
CA ASP A 127 27.29 14.56 11.30
C ASP A 127 27.39 15.36 12.59
N ASN A 128 26.30 15.48 13.37
CA ASN A 128 26.33 16.13 14.68
C ASN A 128 27.33 15.44 15.62
N PHE A 129 27.37 14.11 15.65
CA PHE A 129 28.33 13.37 16.47
C PHE A 129 29.79 13.63 16.03
N LYS A 130 30.04 13.70 14.72
CA LYS A 130 31.37 14.03 14.20
C LYS A 130 31.79 15.45 14.56
N GLU A 131 30.87 16.42 14.53
CA GLU A 131 31.16 17.79 14.98
C GLU A 131 31.50 17.84 16.46
N MET A 132 30.74 17.12 17.30
CA MET A 132 31.02 17.04 18.74
C MET A 132 32.41 16.46 19.05
N THR A 133 32.88 15.49 18.25
CA THR A 133 34.13 14.75 18.53
C THR A 133 35.34 15.29 17.77
N GLY A 134 35.16 15.81 16.56
CA GLY A 134 36.21 16.29 15.67
C GLY A 134 36.26 17.79 15.47
N GLY A 135 35.28 18.54 16.00
CA GLY A 135 35.18 19.99 15.86
C GLY A 135 35.21 20.43 14.40
N GLU A 136 35.99 21.45 14.09
CA GLU A 136 36.14 22.01 12.73
C GLU A 136 36.71 21.03 11.70
N LYS A 137 37.34 19.93 12.13
CA LYS A 137 37.92 18.91 11.23
C LYS A 137 36.94 17.78 10.90
N ALA A 138 35.70 17.86 11.36
CA ALA A 138 34.69 16.83 11.14
C ALA A 138 34.37 16.64 9.65
N LEU A 139 34.51 15.40 9.16
CA LEU A 139 34.16 15.02 7.79
C LEU A 139 32.67 14.67 7.69
N LYS A 140 31.86 15.65 7.30
CA LYS A 140 30.40 15.55 7.21
C LYS A 140 29.90 14.94 5.91
N ALA A 141 28.78 14.24 5.96
CA ALA A 141 28.06 13.75 4.78
C ALA A 141 27.17 14.86 4.18
N GLY A 142 26.67 15.78 5.01
CA GLY A 142 25.96 16.99 4.58
C GLY A 142 26.90 18.11 4.11
N GLY A 143 26.32 19.14 3.48
CA GLY A 143 27.05 20.30 2.94
C GLY A 143 26.43 20.84 1.65
N GLN A 144 27.11 21.77 0.97
CA GLN A 144 26.59 22.38 -0.27
C GLN A 144 26.32 21.36 -1.39
N HIS A 145 27.06 20.26 -1.43
CA HIS A 145 26.91 19.20 -2.44
C HIS A 145 25.99 18.06 -1.98
N ASN A 146 25.26 18.22 -0.88
CA ASN A 146 24.32 17.21 -0.42
C ASN A 146 23.19 17.04 -1.44
N THR A 147 22.99 15.82 -1.89
CA THR A 147 21.94 15.46 -2.85
C THR A 147 20.53 15.72 -2.31
N MET A 148 20.36 15.75 -0.98
CA MET A 148 19.08 16.09 -0.34
C MET A 148 18.61 17.52 -0.64
N ASN A 149 19.51 18.45 -0.90
CA ASN A 149 19.17 19.85 -1.18
C ASN A 149 18.37 19.97 -2.49
N GLN A 150 18.49 18.99 -3.39
CA GLN A 150 17.74 18.94 -4.65
C GLN A 150 16.23 18.78 -4.45
N PHE A 151 15.78 18.39 -3.25
CA PHE A 151 14.38 18.15 -2.92
C PHE A 151 13.75 19.22 -2.01
N GLU A 152 14.47 20.28 -1.66
CA GLU A 152 14.00 21.27 -0.66
C GLU A 152 12.79 22.12 -1.10
N ASN A 153 12.50 22.19 -2.41
CA ASN A 153 11.36 22.93 -2.96
C ASN A 153 10.58 22.14 -4.03
N ALA A 154 10.59 20.80 -3.93
CA ALA A 154 10.04 19.94 -4.97
C ALA A 154 8.52 19.68 -4.85
N ALA A 155 7.92 20.02 -3.71
CA ALA A 155 6.49 19.83 -3.40
C ALA A 155 5.68 21.11 -3.59
#